data_AF-A0A0D3BY32-F1
#
_entry.id   AF-A0A0D3BY32-F1
#
_cell.length_a   1.000
_cell.length_b   1.000
_cell.length_c   1.000
_cell.angle_alpha   90.00
_cell.angle_beta   90.00
_cell.angle_gamma   90.00
#
_symmetry.space_group_name_H-M   'P 1'
#
loop_
_entity.id
_entity.type
_entity.pdbx_description
1 polymer ?
#
loop_
_entity_poly.entity_id
_entity_poly.type
_entity_poly.pdbx_seq_one_letter_code
_entity_poly.pdbx_strand_id
1 'polypeptide(L)'
;MGFSASFVLISGGETPDETTLVCSRGSDSALELLSTCKLANLTVKAELGCCLLHRSGRVTIDGCVLQCETNPLDHLSCPIVSTAGDEEEEEEEDILSHVEVKEALVEKIKGNSVSVLQTRIEGGAKSVSTSGHLVLQRVRVMYSKAYLYFWFDVDHK
;
A
#
# COMPACT_ATOMS: atom_id res chain seq x y z
N MET A 1 -11.72 20.19 -11.39
CA MET A 1 -11.58 19.93 -9.93
C MET A 1 -12.25 18.62 -9.57
N GLY A 2 -11.54 17.50 -9.74
CA GLY A 2 -11.97 16.22 -9.16
C GLY A 2 -11.59 16.19 -7.69
N PHE A 3 -12.53 15.94 -6.80
CA PHE A 3 -12.20 15.65 -5.40
C PHE A 3 -11.51 14.28 -5.37
N SER A 4 -10.20 14.24 -5.14
CA SER A 4 -9.54 12.98 -4.77
C SER A 4 -9.94 12.64 -3.33
N ALA A 5 -10.95 11.80 -3.18
CA ALA A 5 -11.42 11.35 -1.88
C ALA A 5 -10.40 10.37 -1.31
N SER A 6 -9.88 10.67 -0.12
CA SER A 6 -9.11 9.70 0.66
C SER A 6 -10.06 8.79 1.43
N PHE A 7 -9.78 7.48 1.46
CA PHE A 7 -10.60 6.53 2.19
C PHE A 7 -9.79 5.74 3.23
N VAL A 8 -10.48 5.30 4.27
CA VAL A 8 -9.86 4.55 5.37
C VAL A 8 -10.72 3.31 5.63
N LEU A 9 -10.11 2.13 5.50
CA LEU A 9 -10.74 0.85 5.81
C LEU A 9 -10.07 0.25 7.04
N ILE A 10 -10.82 0.12 8.12
CA ILE A 10 -10.36 -0.44 9.40
C ILE A 10 -11.36 -1.49 9.83
N SER A 11 -10.90 -2.69 10.16
CA SER A 11 -11.77 -3.70 10.76
C SER A 11 -11.92 -3.49 12.27
N GLY A 12 -13.08 -3.91 12.80
CA GLY A 12 -13.40 -3.81 14.23
C GLY A 12 -12.94 -4.99 15.08
N GLY A 13 -12.19 -5.95 14.52
CA GLY A 13 -11.68 -7.11 15.26
C GLY A 13 -10.58 -6.74 16.26
N GLU A 14 -10.33 -7.59 17.25
CA GLU A 14 -9.16 -7.44 18.15
C GLU A 14 -7.86 -7.78 17.41
N THR A 15 -7.95 -8.70 16.46
CA THR A 15 -6.85 -9.13 15.60
C THR A 15 -7.22 -9.01 14.12
N PRO A 16 -6.23 -8.81 13.21
CA PRO A 16 -6.52 -8.68 11.79
C PRO A 16 -7.07 -9.96 11.14
N ASP A 17 -6.90 -11.11 11.80
CA ASP A 17 -7.39 -12.41 11.34
C ASP A 17 -8.93 -12.53 11.42
N GLU A 18 -9.58 -11.71 12.25
CA GLU A 18 -11.03 -11.77 12.47
C GLU A 18 -11.84 -11.19 11.30
N THR A 19 -11.24 -10.32 10.49
CA THR A 19 -11.86 -9.78 9.28
C THR A 19 -11.00 -10.09 8.07
N THR A 20 -11.50 -10.98 7.22
CA THR A 20 -10.78 -11.42 6.02
C THR A 20 -11.54 -11.02 4.75
N LEU A 21 -10.86 -10.29 3.87
CA LEU A 21 -11.25 -10.10 2.48
C LEU A 21 -10.60 -11.19 1.64
N VAL A 22 -11.41 -12.01 0.96
CA VAL A 22 -10.91 -13.10 0.12
C VAL A 22 -11.20 -12.78 -1.34
N CYS A 23 -10.14 -12.80 -2.15
CA CYS A 23 -10.21 -12.70 -3.59
C CYS A 23 -9.93 -14.07 -4.22
N SER A 24 -10.96 -14.66 -4.83
CA SER A 24 -10.87 -15.93 -5.53
C SER A 24 -10.23 -15.78 -6.92
N ARG A 25 -9.95 -16.92 -7.57
CA ARG A 25 -9.34 -16.99 -8.90
C ARG A 25 -10.15 -16.24 -9.96
N GLY A 26 -9.48 -15.41 -10.74
CA GLY A 26 -10.05 -14.72 -11.91
C GLY A 26 -10.02 -13.19 -11.84
N SER A 27 -9.71 -12.62 -10.68
CA SER A 27 -9.44 -11.19 -10.50
C SER A 27 -7.94 -10.93 -10.46
N ASP A 28 -7.47 -9.84 -11.08
CA ASP A 28 -6.04 -9.51 -11.15
C ASP A 28 -5.47 -9.05 -9.78
N SER A 29 -6.32 -8.47 -8.92
CA SER A 29 -5.98 -8.03 -7.57
C SER A 29 -7.19 -8.05 -6.64
N ALA A 30 -6.96 -8.19 -5.32
CA ALA A 30 -8.05 -8.16 -4.34
C ALA A 30 -8.57 -6.73 -4.07
N LEU A 31 -7.68 -5.75 -4.00
CA LEU A 31 -8.01 -4.33 -3.88
C LEU A 31 -7.16 -3.51 -4.85
N GLU A 32 -7.83 -2.75 -5.73
CA GLU A 32 -7.19 -1.73 -6.56
C GLU A 32 -7.34 -0.35 -5.91
N LEU A 33 -6.22 0.32 -5.67
CA LEU A 33 -6.11 1.55 -4.91
C LEU A 33 -5.77 2.70 -5.87
N LEU A 34 -6.79 3.50 -6.17
CA LEU A 34 -6.75 4.61 -7.14
C LEU A 34 -6.61 5.99 -6.46
N SER A 35 -6.54 6.03 -5.12
CA SER A 35 -6.41 7.26 -4.36
C SER A 35 -5.68 7.00 -3.04
N THR A 36 -5.36 8.07 -2.32
CA THR A 36 -4.76 7.99 -0.99
C THR A 36 -5.67 7.21 -0.04
N CYS A 37 -5.13 6.16 0.58
CA CYS A 37 -5.91 5.33 1.48
C CYS A 37 -5.11 4.75 2.64
N LYS A 38 -5.84 4.37 3.69
CA LYS A 38 -5.31 3.58 4.80
C LYS A 38 -6.11 2.30 4.95
N LEU A 39 -5.41 1.18 4.97
CA LEU A 39 -5.93 -0.13 5.32
C LEU A 39 -5.35 -0.50 6.67
N ALA A 40 -6.19 -0.86 7.65
CA ALA A 40 -5.70 -1.28 8.95
C ALA A 40 -6.48 -2.46 9.55
N ASN A 41 -5.76 -3.25 10.33
CA ASN A 41 -6.32 -4.31 11.16
C ASN A 41 -7.20 -5.30 10.40
N LEU A 42 -6.79 -5.75 9.20
CA LEU A 42 -7.56 -6.71 8.42
C LEU A 42 -6.64 -7.67 7.66
N THR A 43 -7.21 -8.81 7.26
CA THR A 43 -6.56 -9.79 6.39
C THR A 43 -7.06 -9.63 4.96
N VAL A 44 -6.13 -9.56 4.01
CA VAL A 44 -6.42 -9.67 2.58
C VAL A 44 -5.77 -10.94 2.07
N LYS A 45 -6.59 -11.83 1.50
CA LYS A 45 -6.14 -13.10 0.91
C LYS A 45 -6.40 -13.11 -0.59
N ALA A 46 -5.37 -13.41 -1.38
CA ALA A 46 -5.46 -13.56 -2.83
C ALA A 46 -5.00 -14.96 -3.28
N GLU A 47 -5.84 -15.68 -4.02
CA GLU A 47 -5.51 -17.01 -4.55
C GLU A 47 -4.68 -16.97 -5.85
N LEU A 48 -4.96 -15.99 -6.70
CA LEU A 48 -4.29 -15.78 -8.00
C LEU A 48 -4.20 -14.28 -8.26
N GLY A 49 -3.06 -13.66 -7.93
CA GLY A 49 -2.86 -12.21 -8.08
C GLY A 49 -2.19 -11.58 -6.85
N CYS A 50 -2.23 -10.25 -6.79
CA CYS A 50 -1.75 -9.49 -5.64
C CYS A 50 -2.88 -9.17 -4.65
N CYS A 51 -2.53 -8.97 -3.38
CA CYS A 51 -3.49 -8.49 -2.39
C CYS A 51 -3.86 -7.03 -2.72
N LEU A 52 -2.86 -6.20 -2.98
CA LEU A 52 -3.02 -4.76 -3.16
C LEU A 52 -2.35 -4.32 -4.46
N LEU A 53 -3.13 -3.70 -5.34
CA LEU A 53 -2.64 -3.02 -6.55
C LEU A 53 -2.74 -1.51 -6.36
N HIS A 54 -1.59 -0.87 -6.15
CA HIS A 54 -1.49 0.58 -6.02
C HIS A 54 -1.27 1.26 -7.38
N ARG A 55 -2.12 2.24 -7.69
CA ARG A 55 -2.14 2.98 -8.96
C ARG A 55 -1.86 4.48 -8.80
N SER A 56 -2.31 5.09 -7.70
CA SER A 56 -2.08 6.50 -7.38
C SER A 56 -2.38 6.78 -5.90
N GLY A 57 -1.78 7.86 -5.38
CA GLY A 57 -1.92 8.35 -4.02
C GLY A 57 -0.93 7.75 -3.04
N ARG A 58 -1.19 7.97 -1.75
CA ARG A 58 -0.41 7.35 -0.67
C ARG A 58 -1.20 6.22 -0.04
N VAL A 59 -0.59 5.05 0.06
CA VAL A 59 -1.19 3.88 0.68
C VAL A 59 -0.49 3.59 2.01
N THR A 60 -1.25 3.57 3.10
CA THR A 60 -0.76 3.11 4.40
C THR A 60 -1.38 1.76 4.74
N ILE A 61 -0.55 0.76 5.01
CA ILE A 61 -0.96 -0.60 5.39
C ILE A 61 -0.47 -0.82 6.82
N ASP A 62 -1.39 -0.91 7.78
CA ASP A 62 -1.09 -0.82 9.20
C ASP A 62 -1.70 -1.96 10.01
N GLY A 63 -0.85 -2.84 10.56
CA GLY A 63 -1.33 -3.96 11.36
C GLY A 63 -2.16 -4.98 10.55
N CYS A 64 -1.90 -5.10 9.25
CA CYS A 64 -2.64 -6.01 8.36
C CYS A 64 -1.96 -7.38 8.22
N VAL A 65 -2.65 -8.28 7.53
CA VAL A 65 -2.12 -9.56 7.04
C VAL A 65 -2.36 -9.62 5.54
N LEU A 66 -1.30 -9.73 4.75
CA LEU A 66 -1.40 -9.90 3.31
C LEU A 66 -0.95 -11.31 2.95
N GLN A 67 -1.88 -12.12 2.44
CA GLN A 67 -1.65 -13.53 2.16
C GLN A 67 -1.86 -13.84 0.67
N CYS A 68 -0.79 -14.16 -0.02
CA CYS A 68 -0.88 -14.80 -1.34
C CYS A 68 -0.83 -16.32 -1.14
N GLU A 69 -1.75 -17.07 -1.76
CA GLU A 69 -1.67 -18.54 -1.68
C GLU A 69 -0.41 -19.08 -2.38
N THR A 70 0.15 -20.12 -1.78
CA THR A 70 1.28 -20.89 -2.34
C THR A 70 0.79 -21.59 -3.60
N ASN A 71 1.32 -21.20 -4.75
CA ASN A 71 0.93 -21.66 -6.07
C ASN A 71 2.19 -22.07 -6.86
N PRO A 72 2.15 -23.05 -7.78
CA PRO A 72 3.29 -23.34 -8.67
C PRO A 72 3.88 -22.12 -9.42
N LEU A 73 3.17 -20.98 -9.45
CA LEU A 73 3.63 -19.69 -9.95
C LEU A 73 4.03 -18.69 -8.85
N ASP A 74 4.54 -19.14 -7.69
CA ASP A 74 4.91 -18.28 -6.54
C ASP A 74 5.91 -17.16 -6.84
N HIS A 75 6.65 -17.27 -7.94
CA HIS A 75 7.53 -16.21 -8.42
C HIS A 75 6.76 -15.01 -9.02
N LEU A 76 5.47 -15.20 -9.33
CA LEU A 76 4.55 -14.18 -9.82
C LEU A 76 3.64 -13.62 -8.71
N SER A 77 3.55 -14.28 -7.55
CA SER A 77 2.78 -13.77 -6.43
C SER A 77 3.59 -12.73 -5.64
N CYS A 78 3.07 -11.51 -5.63
CA CYS A 78 3.61 -10.39 -4.88
C CYS A 78 2.44 -9.70 -4.19
N PRO A 79 2.36 -9.73 -2.84
CA PRO A 79 1.20 -9.22 -2.12
C PRO A 79 0.90 -7.75 -2.39
N ILE A 80 1.94 -6.92 -2.54
CA ILE A 80 1.81 -5.52 -2.89
C ILE A 80 2.43 -5.30 -4.27
N VAL A 81 1.66 -4.75 -5.21
CA VAL A 81 2.15 -4.32 -6.51
C VAL A 81 1.85 -2.84 -6.66
N SER A 82 2.87 -2.03 -6.90
CA SER A 82 2.71 -0.62 -7.24
C SER A 82 3.04 -0.38 -8.70
N THR A 83 2.05 0.08 -9.44
CA THR A 83 2.20 0.52 -10.84
C THR A 83 2.05 2.04 -10.97
N ALA A 84 1.93 2.74 -9.85
CA ALA A 84 1.89 4.20 -9.81
C ALA A 84 3.14 4.79 -10.51
N GLY A 85 2.89 5.58 -11.54
CA GLY A 85 3.90 6.38 -12.24
C GLY A 85 4.03 7.76 -11.60
N ASP A 86 4.84 8.63 -12.19
CA ASP A 86 4.76 10.05 -11.86
C ASP A 86 3.39 10.51 -12.37
N GLU A 87 2.57 11.14 -11.52
CA GLU A 87 1.41 11.88 -12.02
C GLU A 87 2.02 12.93 -12.95
N GLU A 88 1.73 12.86 -14.25
CA GLU A 88 2.15 13.90 -15.19
C GLU A 88 1.79 15.23 -14.53
N GLU A 89 2.82 16.02 -14.22
CA GLU A 89 2.68 17.37 -13.70
C GLU A 89 1.89 18.14 -14.76
N GLU A 90 0.55 18.10 -14.70
CA GLU A 90 -0.25 19.12 -15.32
C GLU A 90 0.24 20.41 -14.66
N GLU A 91 1.01 21.17 -15.44
CA GLU A 91 1.56 22.49 -15.17
C GLU A 91 0.44 23.46 -14.76
N GLU A 92 -0.10 23.33 -13.55
CA GLU A 92 -0.80 24.44 -12.89
C GLU A 92 0.29 25.30 -12.25
N GLU A 93 0.85 26.19 -13.07
CA GLU A 93 1.49 27.45 -12.68
C GLU A 93 0.55 28.20 -11.71
N ASP A 94 0.66 27.93 -10.41
CA ASP A 94 -0.06 28.71 -9.39
C ASP A 94 0.91 29.75 -8.81
N ILE A 95 1.05 30.81 -9.60
CA ILE A 95 1.71 32.06 -9.22
C ILE A 95 0.90 32.67 -8.06
N LEU A 96 1.61 33.04 -6.98
CA LEU A 96 1.18 33.87 -5.83
C LEU A 96 0.50 33.12 -4.64
N SER A 97 1.21 33.00 -3.52
CA SER A 97 1.17 34.06 -2.49
C SER A 97 1.85 33.63 -1.17
N HIS A 98 2.82 34.45 -0.77
CA HIS A 98 3.33 34.53 0.59
C HIS A 98 2.22 34.90 1.58
N VAL A 99 1.97 34.07 2.61
CA VAL A 99 1.64 34.54 3.97
C VAL A 99 2.17 33.52 4.98
N GLU A 100 3.07 33.97 5.85
CA GLU A 100 3.58 33.22 7.00
C GLU A 100 2.51 33.14 8.10
N VAL A 101 2.02 31.93 8.41
CA VAL A 101 1.61 31.55 9.77
C VAL A 101 1.99 30.09 10.01
N LYS A 102 2.75 29.85 11.08
CA LYS A 102 3.26 28.56 11.51
C LYS A 102 2.13 27.57 11.89
N GLU A 103 1.81 26.64 11.00
CA GLU A 103 1.35 25.30 11.35
C GLU A 103 2.13 24.29 10.50
N ALA A 104 3.17 23.72 11.12
CA ALA A 104 4.03 22.74 10.49
C ALA A 104 3.33 21.36 10.40
N LEU A 105 3.53 20.72 9.25
CA LEU A 105 3.22 19.32 8.91
C LEU A 105 1.91 19.01 8.17
N VAL A 106 1.54 19.83 7.18
CA VAL A 106 0.88 19.31 5.97
C VAL A 106 1.60 19.90 4.76
N GLU A 107 2.89 19.56 4.60
CA GLU A 107 3.51 19.77 3.31
C GLU A 107 2.78 18.87 2.30
N LYS A 108 2.29 19.52 1.22
CA LYS A 108 1.84 18.91 -0.02
C LYS A 108 2.96 18.03 -0.59
N ILE A 109 3.13 16.82 -0.07
CA ILE A 109 3.82 15.77 -0.81
C ILE A 109 2.78 15.29 -1.81
N LYS A 110 2.65 15.94 -2.97
CA LYS A 110 1.95 15.35 -4.12
C LYS A 110 2.88 14.25 -4.62
N GLY A 111 2.66 13.01 -4.19
CA GLY A 111 3.57 11.92 -4.49
C GLY A 111 2.94 10.57 -4.18
N ASN A 112 3.27 9.60 -5.02
CA ASN A 112 2.81 8.22 -4.90
C ASN A 112 3.69 7.49 -3.91
N SER A 113 3.11 6.84 -2.90
CA SER A 113 3.92 6.08 -1.94
C SER A 113 3.16 4.92 -1.30
N VAL A 114 3.90 3.94 -0.79
CA VAL A 114 3.36 2.84 0.00
C VAL A 114 4.16 2.72 1.29
N SER A 115 3.49 2.89 2.42
CA SER A 115 4.04 2.66 3.76
C SER A 115 3.41 1.43 4.38
N VAL A 116 4.25 0.51 4.82
CA VAL A 116 3.87 -0.72 5.51
C VAL A 116 4.32 -0.62 6.96
N LEU A 117 3.39 -0.84 7.89
CA LEU A 117 3.59 -0.75 9.32
C LEU A 117 3.07 -2.03 9.98
N GLN A 118 3.90 -2.69 10.78
CA GLN A 118 3.54 -3.85 11.61
C GLN A 118 2.67 -4.89 10.87
N THR A 119 2.98 -5.17 9.61
CA THR A 119 2.13 -5.99 8.75
C THR A 119 2.76 -7.36 8.56
N ARG A 120 1.94 -8.41 8.66
CA ARG A 120 2.36 -9.77 8.29
C ARG A 120 2.20 -9.94 6.79
N ILE A 121 3.23 -10.48 6.14
CA ILE A 121 3.22 -10.76 4.71
C ILE A 121 3.55 -12.23 4.54
N GLU A 122 2.61 -12.98 3.98
CA GLU A 122 2.63 -14.44 3.94
C GLU A 122 2.43 -14.92 2.50
N GLY A 123 3.26 -15.88 2.08
CA GLY A 123 3.27 -16.39 0.71
C GLY A 123 3.91 -15.44 -0.31
N GLY A 124 4.22 -15.99 -1.48
CA GLY A 124 4.97 -15.30 -2.55
C GLY A 124 6.47 -15.16 -2.29
N ALA A 125 7.22 -15.01 -3.39
CA ALA A 125 8.68 -14.87 -3.33
C ALA A 125 9.15 -13.44 -2.99
N LYS A 126 8.25 -12.45 -3.09
CA LYS A 126 8.53 -11.02 -2.87
C LYS A 126 7.39 -10.37 -2.09
N SER A 127 7.70 -9.38 -1.26
CA SER A 127 6.68 -8.64 -0.48
C SER A 127 6.07 -7.46 -1.26
N VAL A 128 6.88 -6.79 -2.07
CA VAL A 128 6.47 -5.65 -2.88
C VAL A 128 7.17 -5.66 -4.24
N SER A 129 6.43 -5.27 -5.29
CA SER A 129 6.94 -5.11 -6.65
C SER A 129 6.51 -3.75 -7.18
N THR A 130 7.45 -3.00 -7.73
CA THR A 130 7.18 -1.68 -8.34
C THR A 130 7.48 -1.73 -9.83
N SER A 131 6.67 -1.07 -10.65
CA SER A 131 6.87 -0.97 -12.10
C SER A 131 7.00 0.48 -12.61
N GLY A 132 7.44 1.39 -11.74
CA GLY A 132 7.56 2.83 -12.02
C GLY A 132 8.77 3.45 -11.32
N HIS A 133 8.64 4.70 -10.85
CA HIS A 133 9.72 5.47 -10.21
C HIS A 133 9.89 5.18 -8.72
N LEU A 134 8.94 4.45 -8.12
CA LEU A 134 8.99 4.11 -6.71
C LEU A 134 10.00 3.00 -6.43
N VAL A 135 10.81 3.22 -5.40
CA VAL A 135 11.83 2.30 -4.91
C VAL A 135 11.65 2.05 -3.42
N LEU A 136 12.11 0.87 -2.99
CA LEU A 136 12.15 0.52 -1.58
C LEU A 136 13.22 1.36 -0.88
N GLN A 137 12.81 2.19 0.07
CA GLN A 137 13.68 3.15 0.76
C GLN A 137 14.24 2.57 2.07
N ARG A 138 13.36 2.02 2.91
CA ARG A 138 13.70 1.56 4.26
C ARG A 138 13.00 0.25 4.52
N VAL A 139 13.68 -0.68 5.21
CA VAL A 139 13.09 -1.95 5.62
C VAL A 139 13.51 -2.27 7.04
N ARG A 140 12.54 -2.65 7.85
CA ARG A 140 12.74 -3.27 9.16
C ARG A 140 11.84 -4.49 9.25
N VAL A 141 12.40 -5.57 9.78
CA VAL A 141 11.66 -6.80 10.05
C VAL A 141 11.82 -7.13 11.53
N MET A 142 10.72 -7.49 12.19
CA MET A 142 10.75 -8.02 13.55
C MET A 142 10.17 -9.42 13.58
N TYR A 143 10.89 -10.32 14.23
CA TYR A 143 10.43 -11.67 14.48
C TYR A 143 9.70 -11.74 15.83
N SER A 144 8.48 -12.26 15.81
CA SER A 144 7.75 -12.76 16.97
C SER A 144 7.72 -14.29 16.92
N LYS A 145 7.36 -14.95 18.03
CA LYS A 145 7.41 -16.42 18.17
C LYS A 145 6.85 -17.21 16.98
N ALA A 146 5.79 -16.71 16.34
CA ALA A 146 5.13 -17.40 15.22
C ALA A 146 5.13 -16.62 13.90
N TYR A 147 5.55 -15.34 13.89
CA TYR A 147 5.32 -14.44 12.77
C TYR A 147 6.46 -13.46 12.52
N LEU A 148 6.64 -13.08 11.26
CA LEU A 148 7.45 -11.94 10.86
C LEU A 148 6.55 -10.74 10.61
N TYR A 149 6.92 -9.61 11.19
CA TYR A 149 6.26 -8.33 10.96
C TYR A 149 7.19 -7.42 10.16
N PHE A 150 6.63 -6.77 9.14
CA PHE A 150 7.35 -5.91 8.23
C PHE A 150 7.00 -4.45 8.46
N TRP A 151 8.03 -3.60 8.39
CA TRP A 151 7.92 -2.17 8.22
C TRP A 151 8.77 -1.77 7.03
N PHE A 152 8.19 -1.12 6.04
CA PHE A 152 8.96 -0.56 4.96
C PHE A 152 8.23 0.56 4.25
N ASP A 153 9.01 1.42 3.60
CA ASP A 153 8.51 2.51 2.78
C ASP A 153 8.96 2.31 1.34
N VAL A 154 8.03 2.51 0.41
CA VAL A 154 8.24 2.58 -1.03
C VAL A 154 7.85 3.98 -1.47
N ASP A 155 8.81 4.72 -1.99
CA ASP A 155 8.67 6.13 -2.35
C ASP A 155 9.55 6.43 -3.57
N HIS A 156 9.46 7.64 -4.13
CA HIS A 156 10.34 8.08 -5.21
C HIS A 156 11.82 8.00 -4.78
N LYS A 157 12.72 7.82 -5.75
CA LYS A 157 14.17 7.70 -5.53
C LYS A 157 14.77 8.87 -4.78
#